data_AF-A0A3P7M690-F1
#
_entry.id   AF-A0A3P7M690-F1
#
_cell.length_a   1.000
_cell.length_b   1.000
_cell.length_c   1.000
_cell.angle_alpha   90.00
_cell.angle_beta   90.00
_cell.angle_gamma   90.00
#
_symmetry.space_group_name_H-M   'P 1'
#
loop_
_entity.id
_entity.type
_entity.pdbx_description
1 polymer ?
#
loop_
_entity_poly.entity_id
_entity_poly.type
_entity_poly.pdbx_seq_one_letter_code
_entity_poly.pdbx_strand_id
1 'polypeptide(L)'
;MFVSSLSGTVNFGGITVDSLANTETTVISATGIADHQHVQYKVELHRVDFNGTLQPINGSIFVGDDIAYIIQVNSLATDARIGHCWARDAQSTLQLSDDDGCSMQLVGDVWNHFQRQRHDNNIIFRNQIKAWAFPTRIFVDAVK
;
A
#
# COMPACT_ATOMS: atom_id res chain seq x y z
N MET A 1 -8.31 29.31 -22.21
CA MET A 1 -7.03 28.68 -21.81
C MET A 1 -7.41 27.51 -20.91
N PHE A 2 -7.44 26.29 -21.45
CA PHE A 2 -7.83 25.09 -20.71
C PHE A 2 -6.56 24.42 -20.18
N VAL A 3 -6.39 24.41 -18.86
CA VAL A 3 -5.35 23.62 -18.19
C VAL A 3 -5.84 22.18 -18.13
N SER A 4 -5.33 21.34 -19.02
CA SER A 4 -5.48 19.89 -18.95
C SER A 4 -4.67 19.37 -17.76
N SER A 5 -5.33 18.94 -16.69
CA SER A 5 -4.69 18.24 -15.58
C SER A 5 -4.48 16.77 -15.97
N LEU A 6 -3.23 16.32 -16.07
CA LEU A 6 -2.90 14.91 -16.23
C LEU A 6 -3.17 14.19 -14.90
N SER A 7 -4.13 13.26 -14.88
CA SER A 7 -4.33 12.31 -13.77
C SER A 7 -3.75 10.96 -14.16
N GLY A 8 -2.98 10.35 -13.26
CA GLY A 8 -2.37 9.04 -13.48
C GLY A 8 -2.76 8.04 -12.40
N THR A 9 -3.14 6.84 -12.81
CA THR A 9 -3.40 5.71 -11.91
C THR A 9 -2.16 4.81 -11.87
N VAL A 10 -1.59 4.65 -10.68
CA VAL A 10 -0.52 3.67 -10.45
C VAL A 10 -1.16 2.37 -9.98
N ASN A 11 -1.09 1.34 -10.83
CA ASN A 11 -1.54 -0.01 -10.50
C ASN A 11 -0.36 -0.79 -9.91
N PHE A 12 -0.43 -1.11 -8.61
CA PHE A 12 0.62 -1.87 -7.95
C PHE A 12 0.41 -3.34 -8.25
N GLY A 13 1.38 -3.96 -8.90
CA GLY A 13 1.46 -5.40 -9.17
C GLY A 13 1.62 -6.27 -7.93
N GLY A 14 0.93 -5.99 -6.83
CA GLY A 14 0.89 -6.82 -5.62
C GLY A 14 2.17 -6.80 -4.83
N ILE A 15 2.07 -6.48 -3.55
CA ILE A 15 3.22 -6.58 -2.63
C ILE A 15 3.17 -7.96 -1.99
N THR A 16 4.02 -8.87 -2.43
CA THR A 16 4.39 -10.04 -1.61
C THR A 16 5.38 -9.55 -0.56
N VAL A 17 4.96 -9.45 0.70
CA VAL A 17 5.86 -9.12 1.81
C VAL A 17 6.65 -10.38 2.19
N ASP A 18 7.59 -10.77 1.34
CA ASP A 18 8.54 -11.86 1.61
C ASP A 18 9.75 -11.31 2.38
N SER A 19 9.71 -11.38 3.72
CA SER A 19 10.84 -11.23 4.68
C SER A 19 11.76 -9.98 4.61
N LEU A 20 11.63 -9.15 3.58
CA LEU A 20 12.26 -7.84 3.44
C LEU A 20 11.10 -6.84 3.40
N ALA A 21 10.66 -6.41 4.58
CA ALA A 21 9.52 -5.50 4.78
C ALA A 21 9.65 -4.15 4.06
N ASN A 22 10.81 -3.88 3.44
CA ASN A 22 11.12 -2.71 2.65
C ASN A 22 11.58 -3.15 1.26
N THR A 23 10.96 -2.63 0.22
CA THR A 23 11.40 -2.88 -1.15
C THR A 23 12.56 -1.95 -1.50
N GLU A 24 13.44 -2.39 -2.39
CA GLU A 24 14.33 -1.48 -3.09
C GLU A 24 13.51 -0.53 -3.98
N THR A 25 14.12 0.62 -4.34
CA THR A 25 13.50 1.57 -5.25
C THR A 25 13.23 0.88 -6.58
N THR A 26 11.96 0.83 -6.96
CA THR A 26 11.51 0.17 -8.18
C THR A 26 11.03 1.21 -9.19
N VAL A 27 11.36 0.98 -10.45
CA VAL A 27 10.97 1.84 -11.57
C VAL A 27 9.76 1.23 -12.28
N ILE A 28 8.67 1.98 -12.39
CA ILE A 28 7.45 1.54 -13.07
C ILE A 28 6.96 2.55 -14.10
N SER A 29 6.16 2.04 -15.03
CA SER A 29 5.32 2.85 -15.89
C SER A 29 4.02 3.18 -15.16
N ALA A 30 3.56 4.42 -15.26
CA ALA A 30 2.27 4.86 -14.73
C ALA A 30 1.42 5.43 -15.86
N THR A 31 0.10 5.23 -15.82
CA THR A 31 -0.80 5.89 -16.77
C THR A 31 -0.77 7.40 -16.55
N GLY A 32 -0.95 8.20 -17.61
CA GLY A 32 -0.99 9.65 -17.51
C GLY A 32 0.37 10.34 -17.34
N ILE A 33 1.48 9.60 -17.44
CA ILE A 33 2.84 10.14 -17.51
C ILE A 33 3.38 9.83 -18.90
N ALA A 34 4.07 10.79 -19.53
CA ALA A 34 4.59 10.62 -20.89
C ALA A 34 5.52 9.39 -20.97
N ASP A 35 5.49 8.64 -22.08
CA ASP A 35 6.18 7.35 -22.25
C ASP A 35 7.70 7.37 -21.96
N HIS A 36 8.32 8.55 -21.90
CA HIS A 36 9.73 8.74 -21.59
C HIS A 36 10.03 9.09 -20.12
N GLN A 37 9.00 9.24 -19.28
CA GLN A 37 9.12 9.56 -17.87
C GLN A 37 8.76 8.34 -17.04
N HIS A 38 9.80 7.74 -16.45
CA HIS A 38 9.61 6.65 -15.51
C HIS A 38 9.31 7.17 -14.11
N VAL A 39 8.47 6.45 -13.38
CA VAL A 39 8.19 6.73 -11.97
C VAL A 39 9.06 5.83 -11.11
N GLN A 40 9.78 6.43 -10.19
CA GLN A 40 10.48 5.70 -9.14
C GLN A 40 9.59 5.66 -7.91
N TYR A 41 9.42 4.47 -7.33
CA TYR A 41 8.74 4.33 -6.06
C TYR A 41 9.49 3.41 -5.11
N LYS A 42 9.22 3.59 -3.82
CA LYS A 42 9.71 2.74 -2.74
C LYS A 42 8.56 2.46 -1.80
N VAL A 43 8.42 1.21 -1.36
CA VAL A 43 7.47 0.85 -0.31
C VAL A 43 8.22 0.42 0.93
N GLU A 44 7.80 0.96 2.07
CA GLU A 44 8.33 0.65 3.39
C GLU A 44 7.19 0.30 4.33
N LEU A 45 7.42 -0.69 5.18
CA LEU A 45 6.48 -1.10 6.21
C LEU A 45 7.08 -0.80 7.58
N HIS A 46 6.29 -0.13 8.42
CA HIS A 46 6.71 0.30 9.75
C HIS A 46 5.70 -0.13 10.81
N ARG A 47 6.17 -0.37 12.03
CA ARG A 47 5.30 -0.34 13.22
C ARG A 47 5.00 1.10 13.58
N VAL A 48 3.82 1.33 14.15
CA VAL A 48 3.43 2.63 14.68
C VAL A 48 3.37 2.51 16.20
N ASP A 49 4.21 3.28 16.88
CA ASP A 49 4.19 3.34 18.35
C ASP A 49 2.95 4.10 18.86
N PHE A 50 2.67 4.01 20.17
CA PHE A 50 1.53 4.69 20.81
C PHE A 50 1.51 6.21 20.57
N ASN A 51 2.66 6.84 20.36
CA ASN A 51 2.79 8.27 20.07
C ASN A 51 2.68 8.60 18.56
N GLY A 52 2.42 7.62 17.70
CA GLY A 52 2.33 7.78 16.24
C GLY A 52 3.67 7.72 15.50
N THR A 53 4.79 7.47 16.18
CA THR A 53 6.12 7.41 15.55
C THR A 53 6.29 6.12 14.75
N LEU A 54 6.95 6.22 13.61
CA LEU A 54 7.25 5.07 12.74
C LEU A 54 8.55 4.39 13.18
N GLN A 55 8.48 3.09 13.45
CA GLN A 55 9.64 2.27 13.78
C GLN A 55 9.89 1.22 12.70
N PRO A 56 11.16 0.86 12.42
CA PRO A 56 11.45 -0.27 11.55
C PRO A 56 10.88 -1.57 12.15
N ILE A 57 10.43 -2.47 11.29
CA ILE A 57 9.96 -3.79 11.74
C ILE A 57 11.17 -4.69 11.97
N ASN A 58 11.48 -4.90 13.25
CA ASN A 58 12.48 -5.86 13.70
C ASN A 58 11.75 -7.05 14.36
N GLY A 59 11.46 -8.09 13.57
CA GLY A 59 10.82 -9.33 14.05
C GLY A 59 9.35 -9.48 13.62
N SER A 60 8.64 -10.44 14.25
CA SER A 60 7.27 -10.82 13.89
C SER A 60 6.25 -9.72 14.19
N ILE A 61 5.25 -9.54 13.33
CA ILE A 61 4.10 -8.65 13.55
C ILE A 61 2.93 -9.51 14.04
N PHE A 62 2.19 -9.04 15.04
CA PHE A 62 1.00 -9.72 15.53
C PHE A 62 -0.27 -9.09 14.99
N VAL A 63 -1.33 -9.89 14.85
CA VAL A 63 -2.66 -9.38 14.50
C VAL A 63 -3.11 -8.36 15.54
N GLY A 64 -3.55 -7.19 15.09
CA GLY A 64 -3.93 -6.06 15.92
C GLY A 64 -2.83 -5.03 16.20
N ASP A 65 -1.57 -5.31 15.82
CA ASP A 65 -0.49 -4.32 15.89
C ASP A 65 -0.79 -3.13 14.96
N ASP A 66 -0.49 -1.90 15.39
CA ASP A 66 -0.56 -0.74 14.51
C ASP A 66 0.63 -0.74 13.55
N ILE A 67 0.34 -0.74 12.25
CA ILE A 67 1.35 -0.71 11.19
C ILE A 67 1.04 0.40 10.18
N ALA A 68 2.07 0.87 9.49
CA ALA A 68 1.95 1.85 8.43
C ALA A 68 2.72 1.43 7.18
N TYR A 69 2.02 1.41 6.05
CA TYR A 69 2.62 1.38 4.72
C TYR A 69 2.98 2.80 4.32
N ILE A 70 4.24 2.99 3.94
CA ILE A 70 4.76 4.24 3.40
C ILE A 70 5.17 3.97 1.96
N ILE A 71 4.51 4.64 1.02
CA ILE A 71 4.85 4.59 -0.40
C ILE A 71 5.41 5.96 -0.77
N GLN A 72 6.68 5.99 -1.12
CA GLN A 72 7.34 7.20 -1.61
C GLN A 72 7.40 7.13 -3.12
N VAL A 73 6.91 8.16 -3.80
CA VAL A 73 6.86 8.24 -5.25
C VAL A 73 7.60 9.49 -5.70
N ASN A 74 8.73 9.29 -6.37
CA ASN A 74 9.45 10.36 -7.04
C ASN A 74 8.90 10.51 -8.46
N SER A 75 8.12 11.57 -8.66
CA SER A 75 7.42 11.84 -9.91
C SER A 75 7.16 13.33 -10.10
N LEU A 76 7.18 13.76 -11.36
CA LEU A 76 6.73 15.09 -11.78
C LEU A 76 5.20 15.19 -11.85
N ALA A 77 4.48 14.06 -11.69
CA ALA A 77 3.03 14.04 -11.70
C ALA A 77 2.44 14.90 -10.57
N THR A 78 1.50 15.78 -10.92
CA THR A 78 0.86 16.67 -9.95
C THR A 78 -0.26 15.98 -9.16
N ASP A 79 -0.86 14.94 -9.74
CA ASP A 79 -1.99 14.20 -9.17
C ASP A 79 -1.79 12.68 -9.30
N ALA A 80 -0.79 12.17 -8.57
CA ALA A 80 -0.60 10.73 -8.42
C ALA A 80 -1.55 10.17 -7.36
N ARG A 81 -2.06 8.96 -7.60
CA ARG A 81 -2.84 8.18 -6.63
C ARG A 81 -2.38 6.72 -6.61
N ILE A 82 -2.58 6.09 -5.46
CA ILE A 82 -2.42 4.64 -5.29
C ILE A 82 -3.76 4.01 -5.65
N GLY A 83 -3.79 3.27 -6.75
CA GLY A 83 -5.02 2.62 -7.24
C GLY A 83 -5.20 1.23 -6.63
N HIS A 84 -5.17 0.22 -7.50
CA HIS A 84 -5.46 -1.17 -7.17
C HIS A 84 -4.43 -1.78 -6.20
N CYS A 85 -4.88 -2.12 -5.00
CA CYS A 85 -4.10 -2.82 -3.97
C CYS A 85 -4.75 -4.15 -3.60
N TRP A 86 -3.92 -5.17 -3.37
CA TRP A 86 -4.37 -6.47 -2.87
C TRP A 86 -3.35 -7.09 -1.93
N ALA A 87 -3.84 -7.98 -1.07
CA ALA A 87 -3.03 -8.88 -0.28
C ALA A 87 -3.18 -10.30 -0.83
N ARG A 88 -2.13 -11.10 -0.68
CA ARG A 88 -2.12 -12.49 -1.13
C ARG A 88 -1.25 -13.35 -0.22
N ASP A 89 -1.71 -14.58 0.03
CA ASP A 89 -0.88 -15.67 0.55
C ASP A 89 -0.85 -16.84 -0.47
N ALA A 90 -0.35 -18.00 -0.06
CA ALA A 90 -0.26 -19.17 -0.93
C ALA A 90 -1.62 -19.65 -1.50
N GLN A 91 -2.74 -19.38 -0.82
CA GLN A 91 -4.07 -19.93 -1.13
C GLN A 91 -5.18 -18.89 -1.25
N SER A 92 -4.92 -17.66 -0.81
CA SER A 92 -5.91 -16.61 -0.60
C SER A 92 -5.48 -15.33 -1.30
N THR A 93 -6.45 -14.57 -1.78
CA THR A 93 -6.23 -13.22 -2.31
C THR A 93 -7.38 -12.34 -1.85
N LEU A 94 -7.06 -11.14 -1.36
CA LEU A 94 -8.05 -10.17 -0.91
C LEU A 94 -7.79 -8.84 -1.62
N GLN A 95 -8.82 -8.33 -2.28
CA GLN A 95 -8.81 -6.99 -2.86
C GLN A 95 -9.00 -5.96 -1.74
N LEU A 96 -8.08 -5.00 -1.66
CA LEU A 96 -8.03 -3.97 -0.62
C LEU A 96 -8.54 -2.63 -1.15
N SER A 97 -8.25 -2.30 -2.39
CA SER A 97 -8.80 -1.14 -3.09
C SER A 97 -9.12 -1.45 -4.55
N ASP A 98 -10.01 -0.65 -5.14
CA ASP A 98 -10.27 -0.68 -6.58
C ASP A 98 -9.20 0.08 -7.39
N ASP A 99 -9.38 0.16 -8.71
CA ASP A 99 -8.46 0.84 -9.63
C ASP A 99 -8.29 2.34 -9.33
N ASP A 100 -9.26 2.98 -8.68
CA ASP A 100 -9.20 4.40 -8.32
C ASP A 100 -8.68 4.65 -6.90
N GLY A 101 -8.35 3.58 -6.16
CA GLY A 101 -7.78 3.66 -4.82
C GLY A 101 -8.81 3.75 -3.71
N CYS A 102 -10.09 3.53 -4.01
CA CYS A 102 -11.14 3.50 -2.99
C CYS A 102 -11.04 2.19 -2.20
N SER A 103 -11.04 2.29 -0.86
CA SER A 103 -10.95 1.10 -0.01
C SER A 103 -12.19 0.21 -0.17
N MET A 104 -11.95 -1.07 -0.43
CA MET A 104 -12.98 -2.11 -0.48
C MET A 104 -13.18 -2.82 0.87
N GLN A 105 -12.29 -2.56 1.85
CA GLN A 105 -12.28 -3.22 3.17
C GLN A 105 -12.48 -2.19 4.31
N LEU A 106 -13.58 -1.45 4.26
CA LEU A 106 -13.89 -0.37 5.22
C LEU A 106 -14.28 -0.87 6.63
N VAL A 107 -14.45 -2.19 6.82
CA VAL A 107 -14.85 -2.78 8.11
C VAL A 107 -13.62 -3.30 8.85
N GLY A 108 -13.42 -2.84 10.09
CA GLY A 108 -12.41 -3.40 11.00
C GLY A 108 -10.98 -2.90 10.79
N ASP A 109 -10.79 -1.71 10.19
CA ASP A 109 -9.48 -1.09 9.96
C ASP A 109 -8.47 -1.97 9.20
N VAL A 110 -8.99 -2.90 8.38
CA VAL A 110 -8.22 -3.83 7.53
C VAL A 110 -7.49 -3.07 6.43
N TRP A 111 -8.16 -2.10 5.80
CA TRP A 111 -7.56 -1.21 4.81
C TRP A 111 -8.20 0.17 4.81
N ASN A 112 -7.35 1.20 4.84
CA ASN A 112 -7.79 2.60 4.91
C ASN A 112 -7.44 3.37 3.62
N HIS A 113 -7.94 4.59 3.49
CA HIS A 113 -7.46 5.50 2.45
C HIS A 113 -6.03 5.97 2.75
N PHE A 114 -5.22 6.20 1.71
CA PHE A 114 -3.89 6.77 1.89
C PHE A 114 -3.99 8.26 2.25
N GLN A 115 -3.33 8.65 3.33
CA GLN A 115 -2.99 10.04 3.59
C GLN A 115 -1.88 10.44 2.62
N ARG A 116 -2.04 11.59 1.96
CA ARG A 116 -1.12 12.08 0.95
C ARG A 116 -0.40 13.33 1.45
N GLN A 117 0.92 13.33 1.32
CA GLN A 117 1.77 14.49 1.55
C GLN A 117 2.66 14.70 0.34
N ARG A 118 2.80 15.94 -0.12
CA ARG A 118 3.64 16.29 -1.27
C ARG A 118 4.73 17.25 -0.83
N HIS A 119 5.96 16.92 -1.21
CA HIS A 119 7.14 17.74 -1.03
C HIS A 119 7.89 17.77 -2.37
N ASP A 120 7.81 18.89 -3.08
CA ASP A 120 8.40 19.07 -4.42
C ASP A 120 7.96 17.98 -5.43
N ASN A 121 8.92 17.17 -5.88
CA ASN A 121 8.74 16.05 -6.82
C ASN A 121 8.59 14.71 -6.09
N ASN A 122 8.45 14.72 -4.76
CA ASN A 122 8.20 13.53 -3.96
C ASN A 122 6.77 13.57 -3.40
N ILE A 123 6.05 12.47 -3.59
CA ILE A 123 4.73 12.27 -3.02
C ILE A 123 4.82 11.08 -2.07
N ILE A 124 4.45 11.30 -0.82
CA ILE A 124 4.41 10.28 0.21
C ILE A 124 2.96 9.91 0.45
N PHE A 125 2.65 8.64 0.28
CA PHE A 125 1.38 8.04 0.64
C PHE A 125 1.57 7.21 1.90
N ARG A 126 0.76 7.48 2.92
CA ARG A 126 0.76 6.77 4.19
C ARG A 126 -0.57 6.08 4.41
N ASN A 127 -0.56 4.77 4.59
CA ASN A 127 -1.72 4.00 5.00
C ASN A 127 -1.45 3.33 6.34
N GLN A 128 -2.13 3.80 7.38
CA GLN A 128 -2.04 3.22 8.71
C GLN A 128 -3.25 2.31 8.94
N ILE A 129 -2.97 1.06 9.33
CA ILE A 129 -3.97 0.00 9.53
C ILE A 129 -3.62 -0.81 10.77
N LYS A 130 -4.57 -1.67 11.19
CA LYS A 130 -4.27 -2.76 12.12
C LYS A 130 -3.76 -3.96 11.34
N ALA A 131 -2.68 -4.57 11.80
CA ALA A 131 -2.19 -5.81 11.21
C ALA A 131 -3.27 -6.90 11.30
N TRP A 132 -3.45 -7.64 10.21
CA TRP A 132 -4.47 -8.67 10.09
C TRP A 132 -3.90 -9.86 9.32
N ALA A 133 -4.59 -11.00 9.39
CA ALA A 133 -4.20 -12.22 8.70
C ALA A 133 -5.40 -12.80 7.94
N PHE A 134 -5.13 -13.52 6.86
CA PHE A 134 -6.17 -14.33 6.21
C PHE A 134 -6.75 -15.31 7.23
N PRO A 135 -8.08 -15.54 7.23
CA PRO A 135 -8.67 -16.56 8.07
C PRO A 135 -8.02 -17.91 7.76
N THR A 136 -7.34 -18.49 8.74
CA THR A 136 -6.87 -19.87 8.62
C THR A 136 -8.09 -20.78 8.69
N ARG A 137 -8.26 -21.65 7.69
CA ARG A 137 -9.27 -22.71 7.78
C ARG A 137 -8.81 -23.68 8.87
N ILE A 138 -9.23 -23.46 10.11
CA ILE A 138 -9.15 -24.51 11.13
C ILE A 138 -10.24 -25.52 10.74
N PHE A 139 -9.84 -26.62 10.11
CA PHE A 139 -10.67 -27.82 10.09
C PHE A 139 -10.72 -28.32 11.53
N VAL A 140 -11.70 -27.88 12.29
CA VAL A 140 -12.08 -28.60 13.50
C VAL A 140 -12.80 -29.83 12.98
N ASP A 141 -12.10 -30.97 12.92
CA ASP A 141 -12.76 -32.25 12.80
C ASP A 141 -13.69 -32.37 14.01
N ALA A 142 -14.97 -32.08 13.79
CA ALA A 142 -16.02 -32.45 14.72
C ALA A 142 -16.05 -33.98 14.73
N VAL A 143 -15.30 -34.55 15.67
CA VAL A 143 -15.48 -35.95 16.06
C VAL A 143 -16.93 -36.07 16.51
N LYS A 144 -17.67 -36.79 15.67
CA LYS A 144 -19.09 -37.10 15.83
C LYS A 144 -19.28 -38.17 16.90
#